data_AF-A0A6I3C9I4-F1
#
_entry.id   AF-A0A6I3C9I4-F1
#
_cell.length_a   1.000
_cell.length_b   1.000
_cell.length_c   1.000
_cell.angle_alpha   90.00
_cell.angle_beta   90.00
_cell.angle_gamma   90.00
#
_symmetry.space_group_name_H-M   'P 1'
#
loop_
_entity.id
_entity.type
_entity.pdbx_description
1 polymer ?
#
loop_
_entity_poly.entity_id
_entity_poly.type
_entity_poly.pdbx_seq_one_letter_code
_entity_poly.pdbx_strand_id
1 'polypeptide(L)' 'YELPLALAEGDMVDILSAGAYTTTYSSVGFNGFPPLQEHYV' A
#
# COMPACT_ATOMS: atom_id res chain seq x y z
N TYR A 1 -14.29 -9.19 -10.33
CA TYR A 1 -13.89 -8.52 -9.08
C TYR A 1 -14.15 -7.06 -9.28
N GLU A 2 -15.12 -6.51 -8.56
CA GLU A 2 -15.49 -5.10 -8.64
C GLU A 2 -15.32 -4.46 -7.28
N LEU A 3 -14.91 -3.20 -7.27
CA LEU A 3 -14.91 -2.39 -6.06
C LEU A 3 -16.34 -1.92 -5.76
N PRO A 4 -16.69 -1.66 -4.49
CA PRO A 4 -17.98 -1.11 -4.13
C PRO A 4 -18.24 0.23 -4.84
N LEU A 5 -19.44 0.42 -5.40
CA LEU A 5 -19.83 1.69 -6.04
C LEU A 5 -19.89 2.87 -5.06
N ALA A 6 -19.97 2.58 -3.76
CA ALA A 6 -19.99 3.58 -2.69
C ALA A 6 -18.60 4.00 -2.19
N LEU A 7 -17.51 3.44 -2.75
CA LEU A 7 -16.14 3.79 -2.36
C LEU A 7 -15.90 5.30 -2.54
N ALA A 8 -15.41 5.95 -1.49
CA ALA A 8 -15.21 7.39 -1.45
C ALA A 8 -13.81 7.75 -0.92
N GLU A 9 -13.46 9.04 -1.02
CA GLU A 9 -12.24 9.56 -0.43
C GLU A 9 -12.24 9.38 1.10
N GLY A 10 -11.09 8.98 1.66
CA GLY A 10 -10.95 8.69 3.09
C GLY A 10 -11.24 7.25 3.49
N ASP A 11 -11.83 6.43 2.61
CA ASP A 11 -12.00 5.00 2.87
C ASP A 11 -10.66 4.25 2.90
N MET A 12 -10.54 3.27 3.79
CA MET A 12 -9.37 2.40 3.88
C MET A 12 -9.51 1.22 2.93
N VAL A 13 -8.44 0.90 2.20
CA VAL A 13 -8.39 -0.23 1.27
C VAL A 13 -7.17 -1.10 1.61
N ASP A 14 -7.42 -2.37 1.90
CA ASP A 14 -6.36 -3.34 2.16
C ASP A 14 -5.94 -4.05 0.87
N ILE A 15 -4.65 -3.98 0.57
CA ILE A 15 -4.03 -4.78 -0.48
C ILE A 15 -3.46 -6.05 0.16
N LEU A 16 -4.18 -7.16 -0.04
CA LEU A 16 -3.81 -8.46 0.53
C LEU A 16 -2.59 -9.05 -0.18
N SER A 17 -1.92 -10.00 0.49
CA SER A 17 -0.75 -10.73 -0.03
C SER A 17 0.47 -9.85 -0.37
N ALA A 18 0.58 -8.66 0.22
CA ALA A 18 1.68 -7.71 -0.02
C ALA A 18 2.97 -8.00 0.79
N GLY A 19 3.07 -9.12 1.50
CA GLY A 19 4.21 -9.42 2.39
C GLY A 19 5.51 -9.84 1.69
N ALA A 20 5.46 -10.22 0.40
CA ALA A 20 6.65 -10.62 -0.34
C ALA A 20 7.03 -9.56 -1.38
N TYR A 21 8.30 -9.16 -1.38
CA TYR A 21 8.92 -8.28 -2.37
C TYR A 21 8.39 -6.83 -2.49
N THR A 22 7.28 -6.48 -1.85
CA THR A 22 6.72 -5.11 -1.90
C THR A 22 7.69 -4.09 -1.34
N THR A 23 8.18 -4.30 -0.12
CA THR A 23 9.06 -3.35 0.56
C THR A 23 10.46 -3.40 -0.03
N THR A 24 10.97 -4.60 -0.35
CA THR A 24 12.31 -4.80 -0.89
C THR A 24 12.51 -4.33 -2.33
N TYR A 25 11.45 -4.21 -3.13
CA TYR A 25 11.52 -3.65 -4.50
C TYR A 25 10.80 -2.31 -4.68
N SER A 26 10.28 -1.69 -3.61
CA SER A 26 9.71 -0.35 -3.71
C SER A 26 10.77 0.69 -4.08
N SER A 27 10.42 1.64 -4.96
CA SER A 27 11.29 2.78 -5.26
C SER A 27 11.41 3.69 -4.04
N VAL A 28 12.63 3.85 -3.52
CA VAL A 28 12.89 4.71 -2.36
C VAL A 28 13.34 6.10 -2.80
N GLY A 29 12.74 7.16 -2.22
CA GLY A 29 13.13 8.56 -2.47
C GLY A 29 12.62 9.14 -3.79
N PHE A 30 11.89 8.37 -4.60
CA PHE A 30 11.23 8.90 -5.80
C PHE A 30 10.20 9.97 -5.40
N ASN A 31 10.27 11.14 -6.04
CA ASN A 31 9.48 12.33 -5.67
C ASN A 31 9.61 12.79 -4.21
N GLY A 32 10.68 12.39 -3.51
CA GLY A 32 10.87 12.69 -2.09
C GLY A 32 10.01 11.87 -1.13
N PHE A 33 9.34 10.81 -1.60
CA PHE A 33 8.60 9.91 -0.72
C PHE A 33 9.54 9.06 0.15
N PRO A 34 9.26 8.92 1.46
CA PRO A 34 10.05 8.05 2.34
C PRO A 34 9.81 6.57 2.01
N PRO A 35 10.64 5.66 2.53
CA PRO A 35 10.38 4.22 2.46
C PRO A 35 8.99 3.84 3.03
N LEU A 36 8.42 2.76 2.52
CA LEU A 36 7.20 2.16 3.07
C LEU A 36 7.44 1.72 4.53
N GLN A 37 6.43 1.90 5.38
CA GLN A 37 6.48 1.44 6.77
C GLN A 37 6.07 -0.03 6.87
N GLU A 38 6.80 -0.79 7.69
CA GLU A 38 6.49 -2.17 8.04
C GLU A 38 6.12 -2.24 9.53
N HIS A 39 5.05 -2.98 9.83
CA HIS A 39 4.57 -3.20 11.19
C HIS A 39 4.51 -4.70 11.47
N TYR A 40 5.06 -5.12 12.60
CA TYR A 40 5.09 -6.51 13.06
C TYR A 40 4.32 -6.61 14.37
N VAL A 41 3.59 -7.71 14.58
CA VAL A 41 2.83 -8.00 15.81
C VAL A 41 3.74 -8.59 16.88
#